data_AF-A0A6J1WXN2-F1
#
_entry.id   AF-A0A6J1WXN2-F1
#
_cell.length_a   1.000
_cell.length_b   1.000
_cell.length_c   1.000
_cell.angle_alpha   90.00
_cell.angle_beta   90.00
_cell.angle_gamma   90.00
#
_symmetry.space_group_name_H-M   'P 1'
#
loop_
_entity.id
_entity.type
_entity.pdbx_description
1 polymer ?
#
loop_
_entity_poly.entity_id
_entity_poly.type
_entity_poly.pdbx_seq_one_letter_code
_entity_poly.pdbx_strand_id
1 'polypeptide(L)' 'MYIDMNKVADMVPVDLTVNAILASAWYTAKNFKENQTSDIPIYNFVSGAQNPCTWGTFVELNRKYGLDIPTIKAVW' A
#
# COMPACT_ATOMS: atom_id res chain seq x y z
N MET A 1 -4.57 -20.20 11.07
CA MET A 1 -4.99 -19.21 10.03
C MET A 1 -5.16 -19.99 8.74
N TYR A 2 -6.40 -20.15 8.27
CA TYR A 2 -6.68 -20.81 6.98
C TYR A 2 -6.54 -19.77 5.87
N ILE A 3 -5.34 -19.65 5.32
CA ILE A 3 -5.02 -18.75 4.19
C ILE A 3 -4.42 -19.59 3.06
N ASP A 4 -4.82 -19.29 1.83
CA ASP A 4 -4.18 -19.86 0.64
C ASP A 4 -2.83 -19.15 0.40
N MET A 5 -1.75 -19.90 0.63
CA MET A 5 -0.38 -19.40 0.59
C MET A 5 0.05 -18.97 -0.82
N ASN A 6 -0.63 -19.46 -1.86
CA ASN A 6 -0.30 -19.15 -3.25
C ASN A 6 -1.03 -17.90 -3.77
N LYS A 7 -1.97 -17.34 -2.99
CA LYS A 7 -2.68 -16.12 -3.40
C LYS A 7 -1.85 -14.88 -3.11
N VAL A 8 -1.99 -13.90 -4.00
CA VAL A 8 -1.42 -12.56 -3.83
C VAL A 8 -2.05 -11.91 -2.59
N ALA A 9 -1.19 -11.40 -1.73
CA ALA A 9 -1.53 -10.53 -0.62
C ALA A 9 -1.42 -9.08 -1.11
N ASP A 10 -2.53 -8.51 -1.58
CA ASP A 10 -2.53 -7.12 -2.05
C ASP A 10 -2.54 -6.17 -0.86
N MET A 11 -1.34 -5.79 -0.43
CA MET A 11 -1.11 -4.99 0.77
C MET A 11 -0.09 -3.90 0.47
N VAL A 12 -0.36 -2.70 0.96
CA VAL A 12 0.52 -1.54 0.83
C VAL A 12 0.85 -0.98 2.22
N PRO A 13 2.07 -0.44 2.43
CA PRO A 13 2.42 0.23 3.68
C PRO A 13 1.55 1.47 3.92
N VAL A 14 0.99 1.59 5.13
CA VAL A 14 0.05 2.67 5.47
C VAL A 14 0.64 4.07 5.31
N ASP A 15 1.91 4.26 5.67
CA ASP A 15 2.59 5.55 5.54
C ASP A 15 2.69 5.99 4.07
N LEU A 16 2.90 5.04 3.15
CA LEU A 16 2.91 5.31 1.72
C LEU A 16 1.50 5.61 1.18
N THR A 17 0.46 4.98 1.73
CA THR A 17 -0.93 5.34 1.40
C THR A 17 -1.22 6.79 1.77
N VAL A 18 -0.79 7.25 2.95
CA VAL A 18 -0.93 8.65 3.36
C VAL A 18 -0.18 9.59 2.40
N ASN A 19 1.05 9.25 2.05
CA ASN A 19 1.83 10.03 1.08
C ASN A 19 1.16 10.09 -0.29
N ALA A 20 0.58 8.97 -0.76
CA ALA A 20 -0.14 8.92 -2.03
C ALA A 20 -1.39 9.82 -2.02
N ILE A 21 -2.13 9.86 -0.90
CA ILE A 21 -3.28 10.76 -0.72
C ILE A 21 -2.85 12.22 -0.80
N LEU A 22 -1.79 12.61 -0.07
CA LEU A 22 -1.29 13.98 -0.08
C LEU A 22 -0.80 14.41 -1.47
N ALA A 23 -0.01 13.54 -2.14
CA ALA A 23 0.52 13.82 -3.47
C ALA A 23 -0.60 13.93 -4.52
N SER A 24 -1.57 13.02 -4.49
CA SER A 24 -2.70 13.01 -5.42
C SER A 24 -3.61 14.23 -5.23
N ALA A 25 -3.88 14.62 -3.97
CA ALA A 25 -4.65 15.83 -3.67
C ALA A 25 -3.94 17.10 -4.18
N TRP A 26 -2.64 17.25 -3.89
CA TRP A 26 -1.85 18.38 -4.36
C TRP A 26 -1.81 18.45 -5.89
N TYR A 27 -1.54 17.33 -6.56
CA TYR A 27 -1.46 17.29 -8.01
C TYR A 27 -2.81 17.62 -8.65
N THR A 28 -3.89 17.06 -8.12
CA THR A 28 -5.25 17.31 -8.62
C THR A 28 -5.63 18.78 -8.45
N ALA A 29 -5.39 19.37 -7.27
CA ALA A 29 -5.68 20.78 -7.02
C ALA A 29 -4.85 21.72 -7.93
N LYS A 30 -3.57 21.40 -8.13
CA LYS A 30 -2.69 22.22 -8.99
C LYS A 30 -3.08 22.18 -10.47
N ASN A 31 -3.61 21.06 -10.95
CA ASN A 31 -3.99 20.89 -12.35
C ASN A 31 -5.48 21.17 -12.60
N PHE A 32 -6.25 21.49 -11.55
CA PHE A 32 -7.64 21.88 -11.68
C PHE A 32 -7.75 23.23 -12.40
N LYS A 33 -8.57 23.29 -13.45
CA LYS A 33 -8.83 24.51 -14.21
C LYS A 33 -10.24 24.99 -13.91
N GLU A 34 -10.35 26.12 -13.22
CA GLU A 34 -11.64 26.79 -13.04
C GLU A 34 -12.22 27.19 -14.41
N ASN A 35 -13.54 27.03 -14.56
CA ASN A 35 -14.29 27.35 -15.78
C ASN A 35 -13.95 26.52 -17.03
N GLN A 36 -13.31 25.36 -16.87
CA GLN A 36 -13.12 24.36 -17.92
C GLN A 36 -13.50 22.98 -17.41
N THR A 37 -13.78 22.05 -18.31
CA THR A 37 -13.93 20.64 -17.96
C THR A 37 -12.59 20.14 -17.43
N SER A 38 -12.49 19.96 -16.12
CA SER A 38 -11.34 19.35 -15.47
C SER A 38 -11.61 17.87 -15.27
N ASP A 39 -10.91 17.01 -15.99
CA ASP A 39 -10.95 15.57 -15.73
C ASP A 39 -10.24 15.30 -14.40
N ILE A 40 -11.01 14.86 -13.39
CA ILE A 40 -10.47 14.49 -12.09
C ILE A 40 -9.92 13.06 -12.22
N PRO A 41 -8.60 12.85 -12.09
CA PRO A 41 -8.00 11.53 -12.21
C PRO A 41 -8.39 10.60 -11.05
N ILE A 42 -8.55 9.32 -11.37
CA ILE A 42 -8.72 8.25 -10.37
C ILE A 42 -7.34 7.63 -10.11
N TYR A 43 -6.93 7.58 -8.84
CA TYR A 43 -5.65 7.02 -8.44
C TYR A 43 -5.85 5.67 -7.74
N ASN A 44 -5.22 4.63 -8.27
CA ASN A 44 -5.17 3.31 -7.64
C ASN A 44 -3.79 3.09 -7.03
N PHE A 45 -3.70 3.08 -5.70
CA PHE A 45 -2.49 2.73 -4.98
C PHE A 45 -2.58 1.26 -4.53
N VAL A 46 -1.98 0.37 -5.31
CA VAL A 46 -2.06 -1.09 -5.15
C VAL A 46 -0.67 -1.71 -5.27
N SER A 47 -0.48 -2.88 -4.66
CA SER A 47 0.78 -3.61 -4.72
C SER A 47 0.83 -4.64 -5.86
N GLY A 48 -0.32 -5.19 -6.23
CA GLY A 48 -0.41 -6.37 -7.10
C GLY A 48 0.03 -6.20 -8.57
N ALA A 49 0.16 -4.98 -9.09
CA ALA A 49 0.49 -4.75 -10.50
C ALA A 49 2.01 -4.79 -10.81
N GLN A 50 2.84 -4.45 -9.83
CA GLN A 50 4.30 -4.40 -9.97
C GLN A 50 4.92 -5.09 -8.75
N ASN A 51 5.35 -6.34 -8.92
CA ASN A 51 5.96 -7.19 -7.89
C ASN A 51 4.98 -7.69 -6.78
N PRO A 52 4.05 -8.61 -7.12
CA PRO A 52 3.10 -9.15 -6.17
C PRO A 52 3.77 -9.99 -5.08
N CYS A 53 3.40 -9.76 -3.83
CA CYS A 53 3.77 -10.60 -2.69
C CYS A 53 2.67 -11.64 -2.45
N THR A 54 3.00 -12.91 -2.24
CA THR A 54 2.01 -13.92 -1.83
C THR A 54 1.88 -13.94 -0.31
N TRP A 55 0.74 -14.45 0.18
CA TRP A 55 0.57 -14.70 1.61
C TRP A 55 1.64 -15.67 2.15
N GLY A 56 2.08 -16.62 1.33
CA GLY A 56 3.17 -17.53 1.68
C GLY A 56 4.47 -16.79 1.97
N THR A 57 4.92 -15.96 1.02
CA THR A 57 6.12 -15.14 1.18
C THR A 57 6.01 -14.21 2.38
N PHE A 58 4.87 -13.55 2.56
CA PHE A 58 4.65 -12.65 3.69
C PHE A 58 4.81 -13.38 5.04
N VAL A 59 4.17 -14.53 5.21
CA VAL A 59 4.23 -15.30 6.47
C VAL A 59 5.64 -15.81 6.74
N GLU A 60 6.36 -16.28 5.72
CA GLU A 60 7.74 -16.78 5.88
C GLU A 60 8.70 -15.66 6.30
N LEU A 61 8.60 -14.47 5.68
CA LEU A 61 9.40 -13.31 6.05
C LEU A 61 9.11 -12.86 7.48
N ASN A 62 7.83 -12.80 7.87
CA ASN A 62 7.45 -12.43 9.24
C ASN A 62 7.92 -13.46 10.27
N ARG A 63 7.88 -14.77 9.97
CA ARG A 63 8.43 -15.79 10.85
C ARG A 63 9.94 -15.68 11.00
N LYS A 64 10.65 -15.38 9.92
CA LYS A 64 12.10 -15.27 9.90
C LYS A 64 12.61 -14.03 10.66
N TYR A 65 11.98 -12.88 10.45
CA TYR A 65 12.49 -11.60 10.93
C TYR A 65 11.67 -10.96 12.05
N GLY A 66 10.41 -11.38 12.24
CA GLY A 66 9.48 -10.70 13.15
C GLY A 66 9.83 -10.85 14.64
N LEU A 67 10.64 -11.86 15.00
CA LEU A 67 11.16 -12.03 16.36
C LEU A 67 12.43 -11.20 16.59
N ASP A 68 13.29 -11.07 15.58
CA ASP A 68 14.54 -10.31 15.66
C ASP A 68 14.28 -8.80 15.60
N ILE A 69 13.26 -8.40 14.83
CA ILE A 69 12.90 -7.00 14.57
C ILE A 69 11.40 -6.84 14.85
N PRO A 70 10.98 -6.91 16.13
CA PRO A 70 9.60 -6.69 16.49
C PRO A 70 9.20 -5.25 16.17
N THR A 71 7.94 -5.05 15.79
CA THR A 71 7.43 -3.68 15.60
C THR A 71 7.54 -2.91 16.92
N ILE A 72 7.77 -1.59 16.85
CA ILE A 72 7.82 -0.73 18.04
C ILE A 72 6.56 -0.80 18.92
N LYS A 73 5.44 -1.31 18.38
CA LYS A 73 4.18 -1.53 19.11
C LYS A 73 3.98 -2.97 19.59
N ALA A 74 4.92 -3.87 19.33
CA ALA A 74 4.88 -5.27 19.76
C ALA A 74 5.55 -5.49 21.12
N VAL A 75 6.21 -4.47 21.69
CA VAL A 75 6.69 -4.47 23.08
C VAL A 75 5.52 -4.06 23.96
N TRP A 76 5.06 -4.98 24.81
CA TRP A 76 4.06 -4.73 25.85
C TRP A 76 4.76 -4.38 27.17
#